data_AF-A0ABD3UVD8-F1
#
_entry.id   AF-A0ABD3UVD8-F1
#
_cell.length_a   1.000
_cell.length_b   1.000
_cell.length_c   1.000
_cell.angle_alpha   90.00
_cell.angle_beta   90.00
_cell.angle_gamma   90.00
#
_symmetry.space_group_name_H-M   'P 1'
#
loop_
_entity.id
_entity.type
_entity.pdbx_description
1 polymer ?
#
loop_
_entity_poly.entity_id
_entity_poly.type
_entity_poly.pdbx_seq_one_letter_code
_entity_poly.pdbx_strand_id
1 'polypeptide(L)'
;MDITINDTVVKYAVWVAEIDKAIDVILGFDFLQSNQCVKDAGTNTFKLNGQPVKCATVELKSIRCCRVVVDKTNIIPPGVERIIPGKVLDLEAFPSCAILVPTEKFTERYQLLMEKSVVNAENNCPY
;
A
#
# COMPACT_ATOMS: atom_id res chain seq x y z
N MET A 1 20.66 15.16 -25.98
CA MET A 1 21.64 15.80 -25.08
C MET A 1 22.97 15.14 -25.38
N ASP A 2 24.04 15.92 -25.51
CA ASP A 2 25.35 15.40 -25.89
C ASP A 2 26.15 15.15 -24.62
N ILE A 3 26.59 13.90 -24.41
CA ILE A 3 27.39 13.50 -23.25
C ILE A 3 28.76 13.08 -23.76
N THR A 4 29.81 13.66 -23.20
CA THR A 4 31.19 13.31 -23.54
C THR A 4 31.73 12.31 -22.53
N ILE A 5 32.12 11.13 -23.00
CA ILE A 5 32.80 10.11 -22.19
C ILE A 5 34.13 9.81 -22.87
N ASN A 6 35.24 10.04 -22.15
CA ASN A 6 36.62 9.83 -22.64
C ASN A 6 36.82 10.34 -24.08
N ASP A 7 36.58 11.65 -24.28
CA ASP A 7 36.71 12.37 -25.56
C ASP A 7 35.78 11.92 -26.70
N THR A 8 34.85 11.01 -26.45
CA THR A 8 33.82 10.60 -27.41
C THR A 8 32.50 11.28 -27.08
N VAL A 9 32.00 12.10 -28.01
CA VAL A 9 30.68 12.74 -27.90
C VAL A 9 29.62 11.76 -28.36
N VAL A 10 28.78 11.30 -27.44
CA VAL A 10 27.66 10.40 -27.72
C VAL A 10 26.36 11.17 -27.65
N LYS A 11 25.55 11.10 -28.71
CA LYS A 11 24.21 11.68 -28.75
C LYS A 11 23.24 10.75 -28.03
N TYR A 12 22.78 11.17 -26.85
CA TYR A 12 21.81 10.42 -26.07
C TYR A 12 20.41 11.05 -26.17
N ALA A 13 19.42 10.22 -26.47
CA ALA A 13 18.01 10.60 -26.41
C ALA A 13 17.52 10.46 -24.96
N VAL A 14 17.42 11.59 -24.26
CA VAL A 14 16.82 11.64 -22.92
C VAL A 14 15.32 11.72 -23.08
N TRP A 15 14.61 10.69 -22.64
CA TRP A 15 13.16 10.68 -22.57
C TRP A 15 12.74 11.21 -21.20
N VAL A 16 12.27 12.45 -21.15
CA VAL A 16 11.66 13.01 -19.94
C VAL A 16 10.21 12.59 -19.96
N ALA A 17 9.83 11.66 -19.08
CA ALA A 17 8.43 11.30 -18.89
C ALA A 17 7.69 12.52 -18.31
N GLU A 18 6.55 12.86 -18.91
CA GLU A 18 5.65 13.87 -18.36
C GLU A 18 5.02 13.31 -17.09
N ILE A 19 5.51 13.77 -15.94
CA ILE A 19 5.03 13.31 -14.64
C ILE A 19 3.79 14.14 -14.31
N ASP A 20 2.64 13.49 -14.24
CA ASP A 20 1.37 14.14 -13.92
C ASP A 20 1.46 14.82 -12.54
N LYS A 21 0.87 16.02 -12.39
CA LYS A 21 1.07 16.91 -11.22
C LYS A 21 0.51 16.35 -9.90
N ALA A 22 -0.15 15.19 -9.94
CA ALA A 22 -0.81 14.54 -8.82
C ALA A 22 -0.23 13.15 -8.49
N ILE A 23 1.03 12.88 -8.88
CA ILE A 23 1.71 11.64 -8.51
C ILE A 23 2.40 11.81 -7.17
N ASP A 24 2.08 10.93 -6.22
CA ASP A 24 2.82 10.77 -4.98
C ASP A 24 4.21 10.21 -5.31
N VAL A 25 5.26 10.99 -5.07
CA VAL A 25 6.65 10.60 -5.32
C VAL A 25 7.36 10.37 -3.99
N ILE A 26 8.09 9.26 -3.91
CA ILE A 26 8.99 8.98 -2.79
C ILE A 26 10.35 9.63 -3.09
N LEU A 27 10.75 10.56 -2.25
CA LEU A 27 12.09 11.16 -2.32
C LEU A 27 13.09 10.25 -1.60
N GLY A 28 14.10 9.79 -2.33
CA GLY A 28 15.21 8.99 -1.80
C GLY A 28 16.07 9.77 -0.80
N PHE A 29 16.73 9.04 0.10
CA PHE A 29 17.59 9.63 1.14
C PHE A 29 18.78 10.40 0.55
N ASP A 30 19.32 9.93 -0.57
CA ASP A 30 20.33 10.59 -1.37
C ASP A 30 19.88 11.97 -1.86
N PHE A 31 18.66 12.07 -2.40
CA PHE A 31 18.07 13.34 -2.82
C PHE A 31 17.91 14.30 -1.62
N LEU A 32 17.44 13.78 -0.49
CA LEU A 32 17.27 14.56 0.74
C LEU A 32 18.62 15.11 1.24
N GLN A 33 19.66 14.29 1.20
CA GLN A 33 21.00 14.67 1.61
C GLN A 33 21.60 15.74 0.69
N SER A 34 21.50 15.55 -0.64
CA SER A 34 22.04 16.49 -1.63
C SER A 34 21.35 17.85 -1.63
N ASN A 35 20.07 17.91 -1.24
CA ASN A 35 19.29 19.15 -1.20
C ASN A 35 19.18 19.75 0.23
N GLN A 36 20.03 19.29 1.16
CA GLN A 36 20.08 19.76 2.55
C GLN A 36 18.70 19.77 3.22
N CYS A 37 17.91 18.74 2.93
CA CYS A 37 16.57 18.64 3.46
C CYS A 37 16.62 18.32 4.95
N VAL A 38 15.93 19.13 5.77
CA VAL A 38 15.89 18.93 7.23
C VAL A 38 14.46 18.63 7.65
N LYS A 39 14.25 17.44 8.22
CA LYS A 39 12.98 17.08 8.87
C LYS A 39 13.05 17.44 10.35
N ASP A 40 12.22 18.37 10.77
CA ASP A 40 12.00 18.68 12.18
C ASP A 40 10.81 17.86 12.70
N ALA A 41 11.12 16.85 13.52
CA ALA A 41 10.12 15.96 14.10
C ALA A 41 9.24 16.66 15.15
N GLY A 42 9.75 17.68 15.84
CA GLY A 42 9.01 18.39 16.89
C GLY A 42 7.95 19.33 16.33
N THR A 43 8.24 19.96 15.19
CA THR A 43 7.30 20.89 14.51
C THR A 43 6.55 20.23 13.34
N ASN A 44 6.87 18.98 13.01
CA ASN A 44 6.39 18.27 11.82
C ASN A 44 6.56 19.10 10.53
N THR A 45 7.70 19.79 10.42
CA THR A 45 8.04 20.58 9.24
C THR A 45 9.21 19.95 8.50
N PHE A 46 9.18 20.06 7.17
CA PHE A 46 10.25 19.60 6.30
C PHE A 46 10.81 20.82 5.58
N LYS A 47 12.12 21.06 5.65
CA LYS A 47 12.75 22.15 4.91
C LYS A 47 13.29 21.63 3.59
N LEU A 48 12.90 22.24 2.49
CA LEU A 48 13.47 22.03 1.16
C LEU A 48 14.13 23.33 0.72
N ASN A 49 15.44 23.33 0.45
CA ASN A 49 16.21 24.53 0.11
C ASN A 49 16.01 25.69 1.12
N GLY A 50 15.94 25.37 2.40
CA GLY A 50 15.71 26.35 3.48
C GLY A 50 14.27 26.86 3.63
N GLN A 51 13.36 26.52 2.69
CA GLN A 51 11.95 26.88 2.77
C GLN A 51 11.18 25.83 3.57
N PRO A 52 10.39 26.22 4.59
CA PRO A 52 9.58 25.28 5.34
C PRO A 52 8.37 24.83 4.51
N VAL A 53 8.31 23.52 4.27
CA VAL A 53 7.15 22.80 3.76
C VAL A 53 6.44 22.18 4.95
N LYS A 54 5.15 22.51 5.13
CA LYS A 54 4.33 21.80 6.10
C LYS A 54 4.17 20.36 5.61
N CYS A 55 4.64 19.40 6.40
CA CYS A 55 4.28 18.01 6.16
C CYS A 55 2.78 17.91 6.36
N ALA A 56 2.06 17.41 5.35
CA ALA A 56 0.72 16.92 5.62
C ALA A 56 0.89 15.82 6.68
N THR A 57 0.37 16.04 7.88
CA THR A 57 -0.23 14.95 8.62
C THR A 57 -1.37 14.51 7.73
N VAL A 58 -1.07 13.58 6.82
CA VAL A 58 -2.08 12.63 6.41
C VAL A 58 -2.53 12.09 7.76
N GLU A 59 -3.70 12.52 8.23
CA GLU A 59 -4.53 11.59 8.98
C GLU A 59 -4.55 10.40 8.06
N LEU A 60 -3.63 9.45 8.30
CA LEU A 60 -3.78 8.10 7.83
C LEU A 60 -5.16 7.80 8.37
N LYS A 61 -6.19 7.92 7.53
CA LYS A 61 -7.41 7.15 7.67
C LYS A 61 -6.84 5.77 7.83
N SER A 62 -6.67 5.39 9.09
CA SER A 62 -5.83 4.27 9.48
C SER A 62 -6.27 3.16 8.55
N ILE A 63 -5.37 2.66 7.71
CA ILE A 63 -5.70 1.53 6.85
C ILE A 63 -5.98 0.41 7.84
N ARG A 64 -7.26 0.27 8.20
CA ARG A 64 -7.75 -0.60 9.27
C ARG A 64 -7.84 -1.97 8.65
N CYS A 65 -6.69 -2.63 8.56
CA CYS A 65 -6.62 -4.04 8.25
C CYS A 65 -7.17 -4.79 9.46
N CYS A 66 -8.27 -5.51 9.26
CA CYS A 66 -8.84 -6.39 10.28
C CYS A 66 -8.47 -7.83 9.92
N ARG A 67 -8.12 -8.63 10.92
CA ARG A 67 -7.84 -10.04 10.67
C ARG A 67 -9.14 -10.85 10.65
N VAL A 68 -9.36 -11.58 9.55
CA VAL A 68 -10.43 -12.57 9.44
C VAL A 68 -9.84 -13.97 9.59
N VAL A 69 -10.50 -14.79 10.40
CA VAL A 69 -10.17 -16.21 10.59
C VAL A 69 -11.36 -17.08 10.23
N VAL A 70 -11.12 -18.34 9.85
CA VAL A 70 -12.20 -19.31 9.66
C VAL A 70 -12.82 -19.63 11.02
N ASP A 71 -14.14 -19.54 11.13
CA ASP A 71 -14.86 -19.71 12.41
C ASP A 71 -14.81 -21.16 12.92
N LYS A 72 -14.88 -22.13 12.01
CA LYS A 72 -14.93 -23.56 12.32
C LYS A 72 -14.09 -24.38 11.36
N THR A 73 -13.64 -25.55 11.81
CA THR A 73 -12.99 -26.52 10.92
C THR A 73 -13.93 -26.92 9.80
N ASN A 74 -13.47 -26.78 8.56
CA ASN A 74 -14.20 -27.17 7.36
C ASN A 74 -13.37 -28.16 6.56
N ILE A 75 -14.03 -29.16 5.98
CA ILE A 75 -13.43 -30.07 5.00
C ILE A 75 -13.82 -29.55 3.62
N ILE A 76 -12.81 -29.25 2.79
CA ILE A 76 -12.98 -28.83 1.40
C ILE A 76 -12.40 -29.95 0.53
N PRO A 77 -13.23 -30.74 -0.15
CA PRO A 77 -12.76 -31.74 -1.10
C PRO A 77 -11.91 -31.13 -2.22
N PRO A 78 -11.05 -31.92 -2.89
CA PRO A 78 -10.35 -31.45 -4.07
C PRO A 78 -11.32 -31.04 -5.19
N GLY A 79 -11.03 -29.94 -5.87
CA GLY A 79 -11.77 -29.50 -7.06
C GLY A 79 -13.15 -28.89 -6.80
N VAL A 80 -13.50 -28.58 -5.55
CA VAL A 80 -14.75 -27.88 -5.23
C VAL A 80 -14.49 -26.49 -4.68
N GLU A 81 -15.44 -25.60 -4.91
CA GLU A 81 -15.50 -24.27 -4.31
C GLU A 81 -16.48 -24.29 -3.13
N ARG A 82 -16.17 -23.54 -2.07
CA ARG A 82 -17.02 -23.50 -0.88
C ARG A 82 -16.96 -22.14 -0.20
N ILE A 83 -18.13 -21.60 0.13
CA ILE A 83 -18.26 -20.46 1.04
C ILE A 83 -18.15 -20.99 2.47
N ILE A 84 -17.22 -20.43 3.24
CA ILE A 84 -16.96 -20.82 4.63
C ILE A 84 -17.20 -19.63 5.57
N PRO A 85 -17.77 -19.86 6.76
CA PRO A 85 -17.99 -18.78 7.73
C PRO A 85 -16.65 -18.28 8.28
N GLY A 86 -16.47 -16.97 8.23
CA GLY A 86 -15.33 -16.25 8.80
C GLY A 86 -15.74 -15.42 10.01
N LYS A 87 -14.78 -15.18 10.91
CA LYS A 87 -14.92 -14.30 12.07
C LYS A 87 -13.85 -13.21 12.02
N VAL A 88 -14.27 -11.98 12.26
CA VAL A 88 -13.37 -10.83 12.43
C VAL A 88 -12.83 -10.82 13.86
N LEU A 89 -11.52 -10.72 14.03
CA LEU A 89 -10.90 -10.64 15.36
C LEU A 89 -10.85 -9.21 15.92
N ASP A 90 -10.68 -8.22 15.04
CA ASP A 90 -10.49 -6.81 15.43
C ASP A 90 -11.77 -6.00 15.12
N LEU A 91 -12.74 -6.01 16.05
CA LEU A 91 -14.07 -5.43 15.84
C LEU A 91 -14.10 -3.89 15.96
N GLU A 92 -13.16 -3.28 16.66
CA GLU A 92 -13.15 -1.82 16.92
C GLU A 92 -12.89 -0.97 15.66
N ALA A 93 -12.61 -1.64 14.54
CA ALA A 93 -12.09 -1.03 13.33
C ALA A 93 -12.79 -1.47 12.05
N PHE A 94 -13.87 -2.26 12.14
CA PHE A 94 -14.44 -2.87 10.95
C PHE A 94 -15.11 -1.81 10.06
N PRO A 95 -14.59 -1.58 8.84
CA PRO A 95 -15.12 -0.54 7.95
C PRO A 95 -16.47 -0.99 7.38
N SER A 96 -17.31 -0.02 7.00
CA SER A 96 -18.59 -0.29 6.33
C SER A 96 -18.45 -1.10 5.04
N CYS A 97 -17.33 -0.93 4.33
CA CYS A 97 -16.97 -1.70 3.15
C CYS A 97 -15.48 -2.06 3.20
N ALA A 98 -15.15 -3.32 2.90
CA ALA A 98 -13.79 -3.86 2.93
C ALA A 98 -13.49 -4.71 1.70
N ILE A 99 -12.21 -4.88 1.39
CA ILE A 99 -11.76 -5.92 0.47
C ILE A 99 -11.19 -7.07 1.31
N LEU A 100 -11.76 -8.25 1.15
CA LEU A 100 -11.27 -9.47 1.75
C LEU A 100 -10.24 -10.09 0.83
N VAL A 101 -9.03 -10.31 1.36
CA VAL A 101 -7.92 -10.92 0.62
C VAL A 101 -7.31 -12.05 1.45
N PRO A 102 -6.88 -13.15 0.81
CA PRO A 102 -6.14 -14.18 1.53
C PRO A 102 -4.74 -13.69 1.91
N THR A 103 -4.24 -14.16 3.05
CA THR A 103 -2.83 -14.00 3.39
C THR A 103 -1.99 -15.04 2.65
N GLU A 104 -0.76 -14.70 2.26
CA GLU A 104 0.18 -15.64 1.62
C GLU A 104 0.38 -16.90 2.46
N LYS A 105 0.53 -16.73 3.79
CA LYS A 105 0.65 -17.85 4.72
C LYS A 105 -0.56 -18.79 4.71
N PHE A 106 -1.76 -18.28 4.45
CA PHE A 106 -2.97 -19.10 4.36
C PHE A 106 -2.97 -19.92 3.07
N THR A 107 -2.69 -19.28 1.93
CA THR A 107 -2.65 -19.96 0.62
C THR A 107 -1.55 -21.00 0.56
N GLU A 108 -0.35 -20.69 1.06
CA GLU A 108 0.79 -21.62 1.08
C GLU A 108 0.55 -22.82 1.99
N ARG A 109 0.02 -22.58 3.21
CA ARG A 109 -0.16 -23.64 4.19
C ARG A 109 -1.25 -24.63 3.79
N TYR A 110 -2.37 -24.13 3.27
CA TYR A 110 -3.54 -24.96 2.99
C TYR A 110 -3.67 -25.34 1.52
N GLN A 111 -2.83 -24.78 0.63
CA GLN A 111 -2.91 -25.00 -0.82
C GLN A 111 -4.32 -24.69 -1.37
N LEU A 112 -4.95 -23.66 -0.78
CA LEU A 112 -6.27 -23.18 -1.15
C LEU A 112 -6.14 -21.83 -1.85
N LEU A 113 -7.01 -21.61 -2.82
CA LEU A 113 -7.22 -20.31 -3.44
C LEU A 113 -8.45 -19.66 -2.82
N MET A 114 -8.44 -18.33 -2.77
CA MET A 114 -9.56 -17.53 -2.32
C MET A 114 -9.71 -16.35 -3.26
N GLU A 115 -10.93 -16.14 -3.73
CA GLU A 115 -11.26 -14.95 -4.51
C GLU A 115 -11.12 -13.69 -3.66
N LYS A 116 -10.60 -12.61 -4.25
CA LYS A 116 -10.64 -11.30 -3.61
C LYS A 116 -12.06 -10.76 -3.73
N SER A 117 -12.71 -10.50 -2.61
CA SER A 117 -14.12 -10.10 -2.61
C SER A 117 -14.30 -8.76 -1.91
N VAL A 118 -15.21 -7.93 -2.44
CA VAL A 118 -15.69 -6.74 -1.75
C VAL A 118 -16.80 -7.14 -0.78
N VAL A 119 -16.66 -6.77 0.48
CA VAL A 119 -17.58 -7.12 1.56
C VAL A 119 -18.16 -5.85 2.15
N ASN A 120 -19.49 -5.76 2.21
CA ASN A 120 -20.17 -4.71 2.95
C ASN A 120 -20.55 -5.25 4.34
N ALA A 121 -20.01 -4.59 5.37
CA ALA A 121 -20.17 -4.95 6.77
C ALA A 121 -21.48 -4.44 7.40
N GLU A 122 -22.11 -3.45 6.78
CA GLU A 122 -23.35 -2.84 7.28
C GLU A 122 -24.56 -3.73 6.99
N ASN A 123 -24.42 -4.62 6.01
CA ASN A 123 -25.42 -5.64 5.71
C ASN A 123 -25.23 -6.83 6.65
N ASN A 124 -25.96 -6.82 7.76
CA ASN A 124 -26.32 -8.04 8.46
C ASN A 124 -27.10 -8.95 7.50
N CYS A 125 -26.42 -9.76 6.69
CA CYS A 125 -27.06 -10.85 5.97
C CYS A 125 -27.50 -11.91 6.99
N PRO A 126 -28.81 -12.15 7.17
CA PRO A 126 -29.27 -13.29 7.93
C PRO A 126 -29.18 -14.51 7.02
N TYR A 127 -28.23 -15.39 7.32
CA TYR A 127 -28.15 -16.82 6.92
C TYR A 127 -28.38 -17.17 5.45
#